data_AF-A0AAU9VDG1-F1
#
_entry.id   AF-A0AAU9VDG1-F1
#
_cell.length_a   1.000
_cell.length_b   1.000
_cell.length_c   1.000
_cell.angle_alpha   90.00
_cell.angle_beta   90.00
_cell.angle_gamma   90.00
#
_symmetry.space_group_name_H-M   'P 1'
#
loop_
_entity.id
_entity.type
_entity.pdbx_description
1 polymer ?
#
loop_
_entity_poly.entity_id
_entity_poly.type
_entity_poly.pdbx_seq_one_letter_code
_entity_poly.pdbx_strand_id
1 'polypeptide(L)' 'MHKHEAKKERVAPRGTPKPRVKPDLHPKKTMICVCWDWEGIVLWEMLERNAMLNKELNIVQLHHVKGAIRLN' A
#
# COMPACT_ATOMS: atom_id res chain seq x y z
N MET A 1 -5.82 -19.62 -8.10
CA MET A 1 -5.68 -19.57 -6.63
C MET A 1 -4.40 -20.28 -6.22
N HIS A 2 -3.39 -19.57 -5.71
CA HIS A 2 -2.23 -20.21 -5.08
C HIS A 2 -2.53 -20.41 -3.59
N LYS A 3 -2.64 -21.67 -3.15
CA LYS A 3 -2.78 -22.00 -1.73
C LYS A 3 -1.44 -21.81 -1.04
N HIS A 4 -1.38 -20.93 -0.04
CA HIS A 4 -0.26 -20.88 0.88
C HIS A 4 -0.46 -21.93 1.97
N GLU A 5 0.20 -23.09 1.83
CA GLU A 5 0.28 -24.03 2.95
C GLU A 5 1.37 -23.58 3.93
N ALA A 6 0.96 -23.29 5.17
CA ALA A 6 1.90 -23.02 6.24
C ALA A 6 2.48 -24.35 6.74
N LYS A 7 3.79 -24.54 6.60
CA LYS A 7 4.51 -25.68 7.17
C LYS A 7 4.41 -25.60 8.70
N LYS A 8 3.64 -26.50 9.32
CA LYS A 8 3.48 -26.59 10.78
C LYS A 8 4.79 -27.09 11.39
N GLU A 9 5.46 -26.24 12.16
CA GLU A 9 6.64 -26.63 12.95
C GLU A 9 6.17 -27.39 14.20
N ARG A 10 6.67 -28.61 14.40
CA ARG A 10 6.42 -29.37 15.63
C ARG A 10 7.38 -28.87 16.71
N VAL A 11 6.84 -28.13 17.67
CA VAL A 11 7.61 -27.64 18.82
C VAL A 11 7.46 -28.63 19.97
N ALA A 12 8.57 -28.91 20.68
CA ALA A 12 8.54 -29.77 21.87
C ALA A 12 7.61 -29.17 22.95
N PRO A 13 7.07 -29.98 23.90
CA PRO A 13 6.07 -29.52 24.88
C PRO A 13 6.47 -28.33 25.77
N ARG A 14 7.76 -27.95 25.77
CA ARG A 14 8.32 -26.79 26.50
C ARG A 14 9.15 -25.85 25.62
N GLY A 15 9.10 -25.99 24.30
CA GLY A 15 9.73 -25.06 23.38
C GLY A 15 8.82 -23.86 23.14
N THR A 16 9.34 -22.64 23.22
CA THR A 16 8.63 -21.46 22.72
C THR A 16 8.78 -21.44 21.19
N PRO A 17 7.67 -21.41 20.42
CA PRO A 17 7.78 -21.25 18.97
C PRO A 17 8.46 -19.91 18.68
N LYS A 18 9.60 -19.92 18.00
CA LYS A 18 10.25 -18.68 17.58
C LYS A 18 9.48 -18.12 16.38
N PRO A 19 8.90 -16.91 16.44
CA PRO A 19 8.21 -16.35 15.29
C PRO A 19 9.21 -16.17 14.15
N ARG A 20 9.08 -17.00 13.11
CA ARG A 20 9.76 -16.72 11.83
C ARG A 20 8.90 -15.71 11.09
N VAL A 21 9.27 -14.44 11.19
CA VAL A 21 8.74 -13.42 10.28
C VAL A 21 9.11 -13.85 8.87
N LYS A 22 8.12 -14.12 8.02
CA LYS A 22 8.36 -14.39 6.61
C LYS A 22 8.86 -13.08 5.98
N PRO A 23 10.12 -13.00 5.52
CA PRO A 23 10.69 -11.75 5.04
C PRO A 23 9.90 -11.14 3.86
N ASP A 24 9.17 -11.97 3.10
CA ASP A 24 8.38 -11.56 1.93
C ASP A 24 6.85 -11.58 2.14
N LEU A 25 6.36 -11.52 3.38
CA LEU A 25 4.90 -11.49 3.60
C LEU A 25 4.24 -10.21 3.05
N HIS A 26 5.01 -9.12 3.03
CA HIS A 26 4.59 -7.83 2.49
C HIS A 26 5.63 -7.36 1.47
N PRO A 27 5.58 -7.85 0.21
CA PRO A 27 6.47 -7.36 -0.83
C PRO A 27 6.30 -5.84 -0.97
N LYS A 28 7.39 -5.14 -1.33
CA LYS A 28 7.37 -3.69 -1.50
C LYS A 28 6.30 -3.29 -2.51
N LYS A 29 5.34 -2.46 -2.09
CA LYS A 29 4.25 -1.99 -2.97
C LYS A 29 4.46 -0.53 -3.32
N THR A 30 4.12 -0.20 -4.57
CA THR A 30 3.90 1.19 -4.96
C THR A 30 2.40 1.48 -4.87
N MET A 31 2.07 2.68 -4.39
CA MET A 31 0.70 3.17 -4.32
C MET A 31 0.48 4.22 -5.42
N ILE A 32 -0.69 4.19 -6.03
CA ILE A 32 -1.13 5.18 -7.02
C ILE A 32 -2.36 5.87 -6.47
N CYS A 33 -2.37 7.21 -6.52
CA CYS A 33 -3.54 8.04 -6.24
C CYS A 33 -4.09 8.54 -7.57
N VAL A 34 -5.40 8.38 -7.79
CA VAL A 34 -6.07 8.82 -9.02
C VAL A 34 -7.31 9.61 -8.66
N CYS A 35 -7.43 10.81 -9.22
CA CYS A 35 -8.61 11.66 -9.14
C CYS A 35 -9.19 11.81 -10.55
N TRP A 36 -10.50 11.63 -10.67
CA TRP A 36 -11.22 11.59 -11.95
C TRP A 36 -12.66 12.05 -11.77
N ASP A 37 -13.27 12.50 -12.85
CA ASP A 37 -14.68 12.89 -12.95
C ASP A 37 -15.35 12.18 -14.15
N TRP A 38 -16.55 12.65 -14.53
CA TRP A 38 -17.29 12.06 -15.64
C TRP A 38 -16.67 12.35 -17.03
N GLU A 39 -15.78 13.34 -17.15
CA GLU A 39 -15.04 13.65 -18.37
C GLU A 39 -13.74 12.84 -18.47
N GLY A 40 -13.16 12.45 -17.34
CA GLY A 40 -12.04 11.52 -17.30
C GLY A 40 -11.09 11.72 -16.12
N ILE A 41 -9.83 11.32 -16.31
CA ILE A 41 -8.81 11.44 -15.27
C ILE A 41 -8.37 12.90 -15.16
N VAL A 42 -8.52 13.46 -13.96
CA VAL A 42 -8.13 14.83 -13.61
C VAL A 42 -6.68 14.88 -13.14
N LEU A 43 -6.25 13.90 -12.32
CA LEU A 43 -4.88 13.81 -11.81
C LEU A 43 -4.54 12.37 -11.46
N TRP A 44 -3.30 11.95 -11.73
CA TRP A 44 -2.74 10.72 -11.20
C TRP A 44 -1.37 10.98 -10.61
N GLU A 45 -1.06 10.34 -9.48
CA GLU A 45 0.20 10.48 -8.78
C GLU A 45 0.68 9.10 -8.30
N MET A 46 1.94 8.80 -8.62
CA MET A 46 2.61 7.60 -8.14
C MET A 46 3.42 7.94 -6.90
N LEU A 47 3.13 7.29 -5.79
CA LEU A 47 3.86 7.49 -4.55
C LEU A 47 5.14 6.67 -4.54
N GLU A 48 6.10 7.07 -3.72
CA GLU A 48 7.32 6.29 -3.53
C GLU A 48 7.03 4.87 -3.00
N ARG A 49 7.95 3.94 -3.29
CA ARG A 49 7.83 2.54 -2.83
C ARG A 49 7.76 2.49 -1.31
N ASN A 50 6.74 1.82 -0.79
CA ASN A 50 6.43 1.70 0.64
C ASN A 50 6.01 3.02 1.32
N ALA A 51 5.71 4.07 0.56
CA ALA A 51 5.07 5.24 1.12
C ALA A 51 3.70 4.84 1.69
N MET A 52 3.41 5.33 2.90
CA MET A 52 2.12 5.13 3.55
C MET A 52 1.26 6.36 3.31
N LEU A 53 -0.03 6.15 3.02
CA LEU A 53 -0.97 7.24 2.94
C LEU A 53 -1.16 7.78 4.36
N ASN A 54 -0.65 8.97 4.60
CA ASN A 54 -0.84 9.68 5.85
C ASN A 54 -1.64 10.98 5.59
N LYS A 55 -2.03 11.65 6.68
CA LYS A 55 -2.87 12.84 6.61
C LYS A 55 -2.21 13.98 5.84
N GLU A 56 -0.90 14.18 6.03
CA GLU A 56 -0.13 15.25 5.39
C GLU A 56 -0.07 15.07 3.89
N LEU A 57 0.27 13.85 3.44
CA LEU A 57 0.31 13.50 2.03
C LEU A 57 -1.06 13.71 1.41
N ASN A 58 -2.13 13.21 2.03
CA ASN A 58 -3.49 13.38 1.51
C ASN A 58 -3.88 14.87 1.34
N ILE A 59 -3.52 15.73 2.29
CA ILE A 59 -3.79 17.18 2.18
C ILE A 59 -3.05 17.80 0.99
N VAL A 60 -1.77 17.44 0.79
CA VAL A 60 -0.98 17.92 -0.35
C VAL A 60 -1.60 17.48 -1.67
N GLN A 61 -1.98 16.20 -1.78
CA GLN A 61 -2.61 15.66 -2.98
C GLN A 61 -3.94 16.36 -3.29
N LEU A 62 -4.76 16.66 -2.28
CA LEU A 62 -5.99 17.44 -2.46
C LEU A 62 -5.71 18.86 -2.97
N HIS A 63 -4.61 19.49 -2.56
CA HIS A 63 -4.21 20.79 -3.09
C HIS A 63 -3.80 20.70 -4.57
N HIS A 64 -3.11 19.63 -4.97
CA HIS A 64 -2.77 19.37 -6.37
C HIS A 64 -4.02 19.14 -7.22
N VAL A 65 -4.98 18.36 -6.72
CA VAL A 65 -6.28 18.14 -7.39
C VAL A 65 -7.02 19.46 -7.56
N LYS A 66 -7.09 20.28 -6.51
CA LYS A 66 -7.71 21.61 -6.59
C LYS A 66 -7.00 22.50 -7.63
N GLY A 67 -5.68 22.40 -7.75
CA GLY A 67 -4.90 23.07 -8.78
C GLY A 67 -5.27 22.58 -10.18
N ALA A 68 -5.29 21.26 -10.39
CA ALA A 68 -5.61 20.62 -11.66
C ALA A 68 -7.02 20.99 -12.15
N ILE A 69 -8.02 20.95 -11.26
CA ILE A 69 -9.41 21.33 -11.59
C ILE A 69 -9.52 22.79 -12.01
N ARG A 70 -8.72 23.70 -11.45
CA ARG A 70 -8.76 25.13 -11.80
C ARG A 70 -8.08 25.47 -13.12
N LEU A 71 -7.28 24.56 -13.66
CA LEU A 71 -6.54 24.73 -14.91
C LEU A 71 -7.25 24.10 -16.11
N ASN A 72 -8.25 23.25 -15.87
CA ASN A 72 -9.22 22.78 -16.86
C ASN A 72 -10.40 23.73 -16.96
#